data_AF-A0A815XY21-F1
#
_entry.id   AF-A0A815XY21-F1
#
_cell.length_a   1.000
_cell.length_b   1.000
_cell.length_c   1.000
_cell.angle_alpha   90.00
_cell.angle_beta   90.00
_cell.angle_gamma   90.00
#
_symmetry.space_group_name_H-M   'P 1'
#
loop_
_entity.id
_entity.type
_entity.pdbx_description
1 polymer ?
#
loop_
_entity_poly.entity_id
_entity_poly.type
_entity_poly.pdbx_seq_one_letter_code
_entity_poly.pdbx_strand_id
1 'polypeptide(L)'
;TCRLQQQMIELRLDAFLLAPIQRICQYPLQLNELLKYTSSDHSDYENVKQALNAMRDVAVFINERKRRMEYIEVIHKWQFTVQRWMGKNLLETSTQGLGRADTYHIVNGKKEQVTLFLFDHVLILCKKDKKNSLVYYGRADLDNCEIENLDGKENDNLLNNLYTWRLHDHTQLKTFLFSHKTQLDKIQMLDAFVYERALVQENLSKDRSISAILKTSSTINNSLLNSSIYSSGSHSTSTTNTTTNQHRFIITRKSSLPRFIRPKEIEQQPNSDDSIRLKSRFRFW
;
A
#
# COMPACT_ATOMS: atom_id res chain seq x y z
N THR A 1 8.36 -41.34 12.47
CA THR A 1 8.28 -39.91 12.08
C THR A 1 7.65 -39.13 13.23
N CYS A 2 8.05 -37.86 13.43
CA CYS A 2 7.60 -37.03 14.58
C CYS A 2 6.07 -37.04 14.79
N ARG A 3 5.27 -37.14 13.72
CA ARG A 3 3.79 -37.26 13.78
C ARG A 3 3.28 -38.41 14.65
N LEU A 4 3.83 -39.62 14.45
CA LEU A 4 3.40 -40.81 15.20
C LEU A 4 3.81 -40.74 16.66
N GLN A 5 4.96 -40.11 16.95
CA GLN A 5 5.44 -39.88 18.32
C GLN A 5 4.55 -38.90 19.08
N GLN A 6 3.93 -37.94 18.37
CA GLN A 6 3.02 -36.95 18.94
C GLN A 6 1.54 -37.38 18.91
N GLN A 7 1.25 -38.64 18.52
CA GLN A 7 -0.12 -39.19 18.40
C GLN A 7 -1.07 -38.30 17.58
N MET A 8 -0.53 -37.62 16.58
CA MET A 8 -1.32 -36.70 15.76
C MET A 8 -2.10 -37.46 14.69
N ILE A 9 -3.32 -36.97 14.41
CA ILE A 9 -4.20 -37.43 13.32
C ILE A 9 -3.46 -37.47 11.98
N GLU A 10 -3.92 -38.33 11.06
CA GLU A 10 -3.26 -38.56 9.76
C GLU A 10 -3.49 -37.39 8.79
N LEU A 11 -2.80 -36.29 9.07
CA LEU A 11 -2.70 -35.12 8.21
C LEU A 11 -1.23 -34.88 7.86
N ARG A 12 -1.02 -34.34 6.65
CA ARG A 12 0.29 -33.86 6.23
C ARG A 12 0.64 -32.58 7.00
N LEU A 13 1.95 -32.29 7.12
CA LEU A 13 2.45 -31.13 7.87
C LEU A 13 1.86 -29.80 7.38
N ASP A 14 1.67 -29.64 6.06
CA ASP A 14 1.08 -28.44 5.46
C ASP A 14 -0.34 -28.15 5.96
N ALA A 15 -1.13 -29.18 6.26
CA ALA A 15 -2.47 -28.99 6.82
C ALA A 15 -2.41 -28.50 8.28
N PHE A 16 -1.47 -28.99 9.08
CA PHE A 16 -1.26 -28.47 10.45
C PHE A 16 -0.78 -27.02 10.44
N LEU A 17 0.07 -26.65 9.48
CA LEU A 17 0.55 -25.26 9.31
C LEU A 17 -0.56 -24.30 8.83
N LEU A 18 -1.62 -24.81 8.20
CA LEU A 18 -2.75 -24.02 7.75
C LEU A 18 -3.77 -23.73 8.87
N ALA A 19 -3.83 -24.57 9.90
CA ALA A 19 -4.82 -24.48 10.96
C ALA A 19 -4.87 -23.11 11.69
N PRO A 20 -3.76 -22.41 11.99
CA PRO A 20 -3.81 -21.08 12.59
C PRO A 20 -4.45 -20.02 11.67
N ILE A 21 -4.18 -20.09 10.37
CA ILE A 21 -4.77 -19.19 9.36
C ILE A 21 -6.27 -19.45 9.22
N GLN A 22 -6.70 -20.71 9.32
CA GLN A 22 -8.12 -21.05 9.32
C GLN A 22 -8.82 -20.57 10.59
N ARG A 23 -8.20 -20.82 11.75
CA ARG A 23 -8.78 -20.48 13.06
C ARG A 23 -9.03 -18.99 13.21
N ILE A 24 -8.08 -18.14 12.77
CA ILE A 24 -8.25 -16.69 12.87
C ILE A 24 -9.42 -16.17 12.02
N CYS A 25 -9.69 -16.81 10.88
CA CYS A 25 -10.83 -16.49 10.01
C CYS A 25 -12.17 -17.05 10.51
N GLN A 26 -12.15 -18.05 11.40
CA GLN A 26 -13.36 -18.68 11.94
C GLN A 26 -13.98 -17.88 13.09
N TYR A 27 -13.18 -17.20 13.90
CA TYR A 27 -13.68 -16.46 15.08
C TYR A 27 -14.76 -15.43 14.76
N PRO A 28 -14.67 -14.60 13.70
CA PRO A 28 -15.76 -13.69 13.36
C PRO A 28 -17.07 -14.44 13.03
N LEU A 29 -17.00 -15.62 12.41
CA LEU A 29 -18.19 -16.41 12.07
C LEU A 29 -18.83 -16.98 13.34
N GLN A 30 -18.02 -17.54 14.23
CA GLN A 30 -18.47 -18.13 15.49
C GLN A 30 -19.08 -17.07 16.43
N LEU A 31 -18.42 -15.92 16.57
CA LEU A 31 -18.91 -14.82 17.41
C LEU A 31 -20.17 -14.17 16.83
N ASN A 32 -20.26 -14.08 15.50
CA ASN A 32 -21.48 -13.59 14.85
C ASN A 32 -22.66 -14.55 15.06
N GLU A 33 -22.41 -15.86 15.05
CA GLU A 33 -23.44 -16.84 15.35
C GLU A 33 -23.86 -16.78 16.82
N LEU A 34 -22.90 -16.68 17.74
CA LEU A 34 -23.17 -16.49 19.17
C LEU A 34 -24.03 -15.24 19.41
N LEU A 35 -23.66 -14.10 18.81
CA LEU A 35 -24.37 -12.83 18.99
C LEU A 35 -25.84 -12.90 18.53
N LYS A 36 -26.16 -13.69 17.49
CA LYS A 36 -27.55 -13.87 17.03
C LYS A 36 -28.45 -14.53 18.08
N TYR A 37 -27.88 -15.39 18.93
CA TYR A 37 -28.63 -16.12 19.97
C TYR A 37 -28.46 -15.50 21.36
N THR A 38 -27.72 -14.40 21.49
CA THR A 38 -27.61 -13.64 22.73
C THR A 38 -28.63 -12.49 22.71
N SER A 39 -29.56 -12.46 23.67
CA SER A 39 -30.51 -11.34 23.83
C SER A 39 -29.78 -10.04 24.14
N SER A 40 -30.33 -8.90 23.70
CA SER A 40 -29.78 -7.56 23.99
C SER A 40 -29.65 -7.26 25.49
N ASP A 41 -30.49 -7.91 26.30
CA ASP A 41 -30.53 -7.70 27.76
C ASP A 41 -29.56 -8.62 28.52
N HIS A 42 -28.87 -9.54 27.82
CA HIS A 42 -27.88 -10.42 28.44
C HIS A 42 -26.62 -9.64 28.79
N SER A 43 -26.02 -9.93 29.96
CA SER A 43 -24.77 -9.30 30.42
C SER A 43 -23.59 -9.39 29.46
N ASP A 44 -23.64 -10.32 28.50
CA ASP A 44 -22.54 -10.65 27.59
C ASP A 44 -22.79 -10.09 26.19
N TYR A 45 -23.98 -9.56 25.91
CA TYR A 45 -24.33 -9.08 24.57
C TYR A 45 -23.31 -8.08 24.04
N GLU A 46 -23.00 -7.06 24.86
CA GLU A 46 -22.08 -6.01 24.47
C GLU A 46 -20.63 -6.52 24.39
N ASN A 47 -20.23 -7.43 25.29
CA ASN A 47 -18.91 -8.06 25.25
C ASN A 47 -18.71 -8.91 23.98
N VAL A 48 -19.70 -9.71 23.60
CA VAL A 48 -19.67 -10.55 22.39
C VAL A 48 -19.66 -9.68 21.13
N LYS A 49 -20.44 -8.59 21.12
CA LYS A 49 -20.46 -7.62 20.01
C LYS A 49 -19.09 -6.93 19.84
N GLN A 50 -18.47 -6.51 20.93
CA GLN A 50 -17.11 -5.93 20.90
C GLN A 50 -16.07 -6.95 20.43
N ALA A 51 -16.12 -8.19 20.94
CA ALA A 51 -15.23 -9.26 20.52
C ALA A 51 -15.37 -9.56 19.02
N LEU A 52 -16.61 -9.59 18.50
CA LEU A 52 -16.88 -9.78 17.07
C LEU A 52 -16.24 -8.69 16.22
N ASN A 53 -16.39 -7.42 16.61
CA ASN A 53 -15.79 -6.30 15.90
C ASN A 53 -14.25 -6.36 15.96
N ALA A 54 -13.68 -6.62 17.13
CA ALA A 54 -12.23 -6.78 17.28
C ALA A 54 -11.69 -7.92 16.39
N MET A 55 -12.37 -9.06 16.32
CA MET A 55 -11.94 -10.17 15.46
C MET A 55 -12.11 -9.89 13.97
N ARG A 56 -13.11 -9.09 13.57
CA ARG A 56 -13.22 -8.57 12.20
C ARG A 56 -12.04 -7.66 11.86
N ASP A 57 -11.68 -6.76 12.77
CA ASP A 57 -10.54 -5.85 12.59
C ASP A 57 -9.21 -6.62 12.47
N VAL A 58 -9.01 -7.65 13.29
CA VAL A 58 -7.83 -8.54 13.19
C VAL A 58 -7.78 -9.24 11.83
N ALA A 59 -8.90 -9.77 11.34
CA ALA A 59 -8.96 -10.43 10.04
C ALA A 59 -8.64 -9.46 8.89
N VAL A 60 -9.21 -8.25 8.93
CA VAL A 60 -8.89 -7.18 7.97
C VAL A 60 -7.42 -6.81 8.05
N PHE A 61 -6.88 -6.59 9.26
CA PHE A 61 -5.48 -6.25 9.48
C PHE A 61 -4.52 -7.29 8.88
N ILE A 62 -4.75 -8.58 9.14
CA ILE A 62 -3.93 -9.67 8.60
C ILE A 62 -4.01 -9.70 7.07
N ASN A 63 -5.22 -9.58 6.51
CA ASN A 63 -5.42 -9.55 5.07
C ASN A 63 -4.68 -8.37 4.43
N GLU A 64 -4.77 -7.19 5.02
CA GLU A 64 -4.07 -5.99 4.56
C GLU A 64 -2.55 -6.11 4.70
N ARG A 65 -2.05 -6.75 5.76
CA ARG A 65 -0.62 -7.02 5.96
C ARG A 65 -0.09 -7.97 4.89
N LYS A 66 -0.83 -9.05 4.60
CA LYS A 66 -0.52 -10.00 3.52
C LYS A 66 -0.50 -9.30 2.16
N ARG A 67 -1.56 -8.54 1.85
CA ARG A 67 -1.69 -7.75 0.62
C ARG A 67 -0.49 -6.80 0.44
N ARG A 68 -0.08 -6.10 1.51
CA ARG A 68 1.11 -5.24 1.50
C ARG A 68 2.40 -6.01 1.20
N MET A 69 2.60 -7.19 1.79
CA MET A 69 3.80 -8.00 1.51
C MET A 69 3.85 -8.46 0.05
N GLU A 70 2.71 -8.86 -0.53
CA GLU A 70 2.64 -9.21 -1.95
C GLU A 70 2.98 -8.01 -2.85
N TYR A 71 2.52 -6.81 -2.51
CA TYR A 71 2.86 -5.60 -3.27
C TYR A 71 4.35 -5.24 -3.22
N ILE A 72 5.01 -5.42 -2.08
CA ILE A 72 6.46 -5.19 -1.95
C ILE A 72 7.22 -6.04 -2.98
N GLU A 73 6.87 -7.32 -3.12
CA GLU A 73 7.49 -8.18 -4.13
C GLU A 73 7.22 -7.72 -5.55
N VAL A 74 6.00 -7.27 -5.84
CA VAL A 74 5.60 -6.78 -7.17
C VAL A 74 6.39 -5.53 -7.54
N ILE A 75 6.49 -4.55 -6.64
CA ILE A 75 7.25 -3.31 -6.85
C ILE A 75 8.73 -3.64 -7.06
N HIS A 76 9.29 -4.51 -6.23
CA HIS A 76 10.67 -4.95 -6.37
C HIS A 76 10.91 -5.57 -7.75
N LYS A 77 10.12 -6.59 -8.13
CA LYS A 77 10.24 -7.25 -9.44
C LYS A 77 10.06 -6.26 -10.58
N TRP A 78 9.12 -5.34 -10.45
CA TRP A 78 8.89 -4.29 -11.44
C TRP A 78 10.11 -3.39 -11.63
N GLN A 79 10.71 -2.89 -10.55
CA GLN A 79 11.91 -2.06 -10.61
C GLN A 79 13.03 -2.75 -11.40
N PHE A 80 13.23 -4.06 -11.20
CA PHE A 80 14.22 -4.86 -11.95
C PHE A 80 13.92 -4.99 -13.45
N THR A 81 12.67 -4.77 -13.89
CA THR A 81 12.34 -4.73 -15.32
C THR A 81 12.72 -3.40 -15.99
N VAL A 82 12.91 -2.33 -15.21
CA VAL A 82 13.25 -1.01 -15.71
C VAL A 82 14.76 -0.91 -15.92
N GLN A 83 15.16 -0.67 -17.16
CA GLN A 83 16.56 -0.55 -17.52
C GLN A 83 17.15 0.80 -17.08
N ARG A 84 18.46 0.81 -16.81
CA ARG A 84 19.22 2.01 -16.44
C ARG A 84 18.65 2.74 -15.21
N TRP A 85 18.16 1.98 -14.24
CA TRP A 85 17.64 2.53 -12.99
C TRP A 85 18.66 3.46 -12.32
N MET A 86 18.21 4.62 -11.83
CA MET A 86 19.05 5.57 -11.09
C MET A 86 18.35 6.02 -9.81
N GLY A 87 19.14 6.17 -8.74
CA GLY A 87 18.68 6.57 -7.42
C GLY A 87 18.31 5.38 -6.53
N LYS A 88 17.69 5.70 -5.39
CA LYS A 88 17.30 4.75 -4.34
C LYS A 88 16.28 3.71 -4.83
N ASN A 89 16.20 2.56 -4.16
CA ASN A 89 15.15 1.57 -4.44
C ASN A 89 13.78 2.13 -4.08
N LEU A 90 12.75 1.74 -4.83
CA LEU A 90 11.37 2.19 -4.58
C LEU A 90 10.89 1.82 -3.18
N LEU A 91 11.26 0.62 -2.72
CA LEU A 91 10.86 0.12 -1.40
C LEU A 91 11.49 0.89 -0.22
N GLU A 92 12.46 1.77 -0.47
CA GLU A 92 12.99 2.66 0.57
C GLU A 92 12.06 3.84 0.85
N THR A 93 11.23 4.24 -0.12
CA THR A 93 10.35 5.41 -0.03
C THR A 93 8.88 5.08 -0.16
N SER A 94 8.55 3.97 -0.80
CA SER A 94 7.21 3.69 -1.32
C SER A 94 6.80 2.26 -1.04
N THR A 95 5.53 2.09 -0.67
CA THR A 95 4.96 0.81 -0.27
C THR A 95 3.90 0.29 -1.24
N GLN A 96 3.42 1.13 -2.16
CA GLN A 96 2.33 0.79 -3.08
C GLN A 96 2.38 1.59 -4.39
N GLY A 97 2.02 0.94 -5.50
CA GLY A 97 1.79 1.60 -6.78
C GLY A 97 0.33 2.04 -6.91
N LEU A 98 0.10 3.28 -7.34
CA LEU A 98 -1.22 3.91 -7.39
C LEU A 98 -1.75 4.05 -8.81
N GLY A 99 -0.86 4.25 -9.79
CA GLY A 99 -1.31 4.43 -11.15
C GLY A 99 -0.20 4.53 -12.19
N ARG A 100 -0.63 4.56 -13.45
CA ARG A 100 0.21 4.78 -14.62
C ARG A 100 -0.51 5.73 -15.57
N ALA A 101 0.23 6.66 -16.16
CA ALA A 101 -0.27 7.49 -17.25
C ALA A 101 0.76 7.56 -18.38
N ASP A 102 0.30 7.38 -19.63
CA ASP A 102 1.14 7.66 -20.80
C ASP A 102 0.94 9.14 -21.18
N THR A 103 2.03 9.91 -21.16
CA THR A 103 2.03 11.38 -21.31
C THR A 103 3.15 11.82 -22.24
N TYR A 104 3.26 13.13 -22.46
CA TYR A 104 4.40 13.74 -23.14
C TYR A 104 5.12 14.69 -22.20
N HIS A 105 6.42 14.47 -22.00
CA HIS A 105 7.29 15.44 -21.36
C HIS A 105 7.76 16.48 -22.38
N ILE A 106 7.60 17.76 -22.08
CA ILE A 106 7.96 18.88 -22.96
C ILE A 106 9.33 19.41 -22.53
N VAL A 107 10.33 19.25 -23.40
CA VAL A 107 11.69 19.75 -23.18
C VAL A 107 12.08 20.61 -24.37
N ASN A 108 12.43 21.88 -24.12
CA ASN A 108 12.83 22.84 -25.16
C ASN A 108 11.84 22.88 -26.34
N GLY A 109 10.53 22.87 -26.03
CA GLY A 109 9.44 22.86 -27.02
C GLY A 109 9.17 21.52 -27.72
N LYS A 110 10.01 20.49 -27.51
CA LYS A 110 9.82 19.15 -28.09
C LYS A 110 9.04 18.25 -27.14
N LYS A 111 8.05 17.53 -27.67
CA LYS A 111 7.29 16.49 -26.95
C LYS A 111 7.98 15.15 -27.03
N GLU A 112 8.36 14.60 -25.89
CA GLU A 112 8.89 13.25 -25.77
C GLU A 112 7.88 12.36 -25.06
N GLN A 113 7.54 11.21 -25.64
CA GLN A 113 6.60 10.28 -25.01
C GLN A 113 7.25 9.66 -23.76
N VAL A 114 6.57 9.79 -22.62
CA VAL A 114 7.01 9.29 -21.32
C VAL A 114 5.83 8.58 -20.65
N THR A 115 6.10 7.51 -19.94
CA THR A 115 5.14 6.87 -19.06
C THR A 115 5.46 7.28 -17.62
N LEU A 116 4.46 7.80 -16.92
CA LEU A 116 4.50 8.09 -15.50
C LEU A 116 4.01 6.88 -14.71
N PHE A 117 4.71 6.56 -13.63
CA PHE A 117 4.32 5.56 -12.65
C PHE A 117 4.22 6.26 -11.29
N LEU A 118 3.00 6.36 -10.78
CA LEU A 118 2.69 7.01 -9.52
C LEU A 118 2.74 5.98 -8.40
N PHE A 119 3.58 6.22 -7.41
CA PHE A 119 3.64 5.49 -6.15
C PHE A 119 3.33 6.45 -5.00
N ASP A 120 3.11 5.92 -3.80
CA ASP A 120 3.14 6.74 -2.59
C ASP A 120 4.54 7.38 -2.44
N HIS A 121 4.59 8.69 -2.19
CA HIS A 121 5.78 9.53 -2.01
C HIS A 121 6.65 9.79 -3.25
N VAL A 122 6.51 9.04 -4.35
CA VAL A 122 7.39 9.19 -5.51
C VAL A 122 6.67 8.99 -6.84
N LEU A 123 7.06 9.82 -7.82
CA LEU A 123 6.69 9.66 -9.22
C LEU A 123 7.91 9.18 -10.02
N ILE A 124 7.78 8.07 -10.74
CA ILE A 124 8.83 7.55 -11.62
C ILE A 124 8.45 7.79 -13.07
N LEU A 125 9.37 8.36 -13.83
CA LEU A 125 9.22 8.63 -15.25
C LEU A 125 10.04 7.59 -16.02
N CYS A 126 9.45 6.94 -17.02
CA CYS A 126 10.16 6.04 -17.92
C CYS A 126 9.89 6.39 -19.38
N LYS A 127 10.85 6.11 -20.24
CA LYS A 127 10.68 6.07 -21.69
C LYS A 127 10.64 4.64 -22.18
N LYS A 128 10.07 4.44 -23.36
CA LYS A 128 10.16 3.15 -24.07
C LYS A 128 11.33 3.20 -25.04
N ASP A 129 12.19 2.18 -25.00
CA ASP A 129 13.23 2.02 -26.00
C ASP A 129 12.67 1.46 -27.32
N LYS A 130 13.56 1.24 -28.31
CA LYS A 130 13.19 0.67 -29.62
C LYS A 130 12.59 -0.75 -29.52
N LYS A 131 12.89 -1.48 -28.44
CA LYS A 131 12.37 -2.83 -28.14
C LYS A 131 11.14 -2.77 -27.23
N ASN A 132 10.53 -1.59 -27.05
CA ASN A 132 9.38 -1.35 -26.17
C ASN A 132 9.64 -1.73 -24.70
N SER A 133 10.91 -1.79 -24.29
CA SER A 133 11.34 -1.98 -22.89
C SER A 133 11.33 -0.65 -22.14
N LEU A 134 11.01 -0.68 -20.85
CA LEU A 134 11.01 0.52 -20.01
C LEU A 134 12.45 0.90 -19.65
N VAL A 135 12.80 2.14 -19.90
CA VAL A 135 14.08 2.76 -19.52
C VAL A 135 13.77 3.90 -18.57
N TYR A 136 14.43 3.90 -17.42
CA TYR A 136 14.32 4.98 -16.45
C TYR A 136 14.69 6.32 -17.08
N TYR A 137 13.85 7.34 -16.86
CA TYR A 137 14.02 8.68 -17.40
C TYR A 137 14.14 9.74 -16.31
N GLY A 138 13.45 9.57 -15.19
CA GLY A 138 13.51 10.52 -14.07
C GLY A 138 12.70 10.05 -12.87
N ARG A 139 12.84 10.80 -11.79
CA ARG A 139 12.06 10.65 -10.56
C ARG A 139 11.71 12.02 -10.02
N ALA A 140 10.55 12.14 -9.39
CA ALA A 140 10.17 13.29 -8.61
C ALA A 140 9.72 12.86 -7.21
N ASP A 141 10.21 13.56 -6.20
CA ASP A 141 9.77 13.43 -4.82
C ASP A 141 8.43 14.15 -4.64
N LEU A 142 7.37 13.43 -4.28
CA LEU A 142 6.03 13.99 -4.18
C LEU A 142 5.76 14.67 -2.83
N ASP A 143 6.59 14.40 -1.82
CA ASP A 143 6.43 15.01 -0.50
C ASP A 143 6.80 16.49 -0.50
N ASN A 144 7.74 16.86 -1.36
CA ASN A 144 8.19 18.24 -1.55
C ASN A 144 8.00 18.70 -3.01
N CYS A 145 6.84 18.41 -3.59
CA CYS A 145 6.49 18.92 -4.92
C CYS A 145 5.29 19.85 -4.91
N GLU A 146 5.29 20.78 -5.87
CA GLU A 146 4.14 21.59 -6.24
C GLU A 146 3.65 21.20 -7.62
N ILE A 147 2.35 20.93 -7.74
CA ILE A 147 1.69 20.55 -8.99
C ILE A 147 0.83 21.72 -9.44
N GLU A 148 1.17 22.31 -10.57
CA GLU A 148 0.44 23.44 -11.14
C GLU A 148 -0.32 23.02 -12.40
N ASN A 149 -1.62 23.29 -12.40
CA ASN A 149 -2.44 23.18 -13.60
C ASN A 149 -2.23 24.41 -14.51
N LEU A 150 -1.87 24.19 -15.78
CA LEU A 150 -1.56 25.25 -16.75
C LEU A 150 -2.64 25.48 -17.80
N ASP A 151 -3.88 25.06 -17.57
CA ASP A 151 -4.97 25.39 -18.50
C ASP A 151 -5.21 26.91 -18.57
N GLY A 152 -5.21 27.49 -19.77
CA GLY A 152 -5.77 28.83 -20.04
C GLY A 152 -4.95 30.05 -19.62
N LYS A 153 -3.67 29.93 -19.23
CA LYS A 153 -2.81 31.11 -18.99
C LYS A 153 -2.19 31.61 -20.29
N GLU A 154 -2.91 32.42 -21.06
CA GLU A 154 -2.61 32.96 -22.42
C GLU A 154 -1.23 33.64 -22.65
N ASN A 155 -0.33 33.79 -21.67
CA ASN A 155 0.74 34.79 -21.74
C ASN A 155 2.18 34.31 -21.86
N ASP A 156 2.45 33.06 -22.23
CA ASP A 156 3.80 32.65 -22.61
C ASP A 156 3.77 31.75 -23.85
N ASN A 157 4.71 31.97 -24.78
CA ASN A 157 4.91 31.26 -26.05
C ASN A 157 5.04 29.71 -25.96
N LEU A 158 4.74 29.10 -24.80
CA LEU A 158 4.73 27.67 -24.49
C LEU A 158 3.34 27.00 -24.73
N LEU A 159 2.31 27.78 -25.06
CA LEU A 159 0.88 27.40 -25.04
C LEU A 159 0.27 26.76 -26.30
N ASN A 160 1.08 26.30 -27.27
CA ASN A 160 0.51 25.45 -28.33
C ASN A 160 0.17 24.03 -27.84
N ASN A 161 0.36 23.76 -26.54
CA ASN A 161 0.19 22.45 -25.94
C ASN A 161 -1.05 22.43 -25.06
N LEU A 162 -2.15 21.90 -25.59
CA LEU A 162 -3.36 21.63 -24.83
C LEU A 162 -3.09 20.59 -23.73
N TYR A 163 -3.86 20.66 -22.64
CA TYR A 163 -3.85 19.70 -21.54
C TYR A 163 -2.49 19.56 -20.82
N THR A 164 -1.87 20.71 -20.52
CA THR A 164 -0.57 20.79 -19.85
C THR A 164 -0.66 21.00 -18.34
N TRP A 165 0.31 20.46 -17.61
CA TRP A 165 0.50 20.69 -16.18
C TRP A 165 1.99 20.61 -15.86
N ARG A 166 2.38 21.18 -14.73
CA ARG A 166 3.77 21.33 -14.32
C ARG A 166 3.98 20.76 -12.93
N LEU A 167 5.11 20.09 -12.74
CA LEU A 167 5.56 19.57 -11.46
C LEU A 167 6.87 20.24 -11.10
N HIS A 168 6.91 20.90 -9.96
CA HIS A 168 8.11 21.45 -9.35
C HIS A 168 8.56 20.53 -8.22
N ASP A 169 9.68 19.84 -8.38
CA ASP A 169 10.33 19.06 -7.33
C ASP A 169 11.35 19.97 -6.62
N HIS A 170 11.02 20.40 -5.40
CA HIS A 170 11.89 21.27 -4.60
C HIS A 170 13.08 20.53 -4.02
N THR A 171 12.98 19.21 -3.78
CA THR A 171 14.10 18.37 -3.30
C THR A 171 15.23 18.33 -4.33
N GLN A 172 14.89 18.17 -5.61
CA GLN A 172 15.86 18.08 -6.70
C GLN A 172 16.09 19.40 -7.47
N LEU A 173 15.36 20.46 -7.13
CA LEU A 173 15.32 21.72 -7.88
C LEU A 173 15.03 21.50 -9.37
N LYS A 174 14.13 20.57 -9.68
CA LYS A 174 13.75 20.20 -11.05
C LYS A 174 12.31 20.55 -11.34
N THR A 175 12.08 21.07 -12.53
CA THR A 175 10.73 21.33 -13.03
C THR A 175 10.46 20.44 -14.24
N PHE A 176 9.32 19.75 -14.22
CA PHE A 176 8.85 18.92 -15.32
C PHE A 176 7.57 19.52 -15.90
N LEU A 177 7.52 19.63 -17.23
CA LEU A 177 6.34 20.09 -17.95
C LEU A 177 5.75 18.93 -18.73
N PHE A 178 4.48 18.61 -18.48
CA PHE A 178 3.81 17.48 -19.11
C PHE A 178 2.59 17.93 -19.91
N SER A 179 2.25 17.18 -20.95
CA SER A 179 1.02 17.34 -21.71
C SER A 179 0.38 15.98 -22.01
N HIS A 180 -0.95 15.94 -21.97
CA HIS A 180 -1.72 14.74 -22.26
C HIS A 180 -2.39 14.80 -23.64
N LYS A 181 -2.84 13.64 -24.14
CA LYS A 181 -3.58 13.56 -25.41
C LYS A 181 -5.00 14.08 -25.27
N THR A 182 -5.62 13.81 -24.13
CA THR A 182 -7.00 14.20 -23.84
C THR A 182 -7.07 14.96 -22.53
N GLN A 183 -8.10 15.81 -22.39
CA GLN A 183 -8.39 16.50 -21.13
C GLN A 183 -8.71 15.51 -20.02
N LEU A 184 -9.39 14.41 -20.35
CA LEU A 184 -9.74 13.36 -19.39
C LEU A 184 -8.49 12.70 -18.79
N ASP A 185 -7.50 12.35 -19.61
CA ASP A 185 -6.24 11.75 -19.12
C ASP A 185 -5.51 12.69 -18.15
N LYS A 186 -5.55 14.00 -18.43
CA LYS A 186 -4.97 15.01 -17.55
C LYS A 186 -5.72 15.09 -16.22
N ILE A 187 -7.04 15.22 -16.25
CA ILE A 187 -7.87 15.31 -15.04
C ILE A 187 -7.62 14.07 -14.18
N GLN A 188 -7.63 12.88 -14.79
CA GLN A 188 -7.34 11.63 -14.09
C GLN A 188 -5.95 11.61 -13.44
N MET A 189 -4.92 12.18 -14.09
CA MET A 189 -3.59 12.27 -13.51
C MET A 189 -3.56 13.24 -12.31
N LEU A 190 -4.24 14.39 -12.41
CA LEU A 190 -4.32 15.37 -11.31
C LEU A 190 -5.09 14.79 -10.11
N ASP A 191 -6.23 14.14 -10.36
CA ASP A 191 -7.01 13.45 -9.34
C ASP A 191 -6.18 12.35 -8.65
N ALA A 192 -5.34 11.64 -9.41
CA ALA A 192 -4.47 10.61 -8.85
C ALA A 192 -3.43 11.19 -7.87
N PHE A 193 -2.90 12.40 -8.12
CA PHE A 193 -2.01 13.07 -7.17
C PHE A 193 -2.74 13.50 -5.90
N VAL A 194 -3.96 14.04 -6.02
CA VAL A 194 -4.78 14.40 -4.86
C VAL A 194 -5.07 13.17 -4.00
N TYR A 195 -5.45 12.06 -4.65
CA TYR A 195 -5.66 10.79 -3.98
C TYR A 195 -4.39 10.28 -3.27
N GLU A 196 -3.23 10.38 -3.93
CA GLU A 196 -1.96 9.98 -3.36
C GLU A 196 -1.60 10.78 -2.10
N ARG A 197 -1.78 12.11 -2.12
CA ARG A 197 -1.55 12.97 -0.94
C ARG A 197 -2.49 12.61 0.22
N ALA A 198 -3.77 12.35 -0.05
CA ALA A 198 -4.71 11.92 0.97
C ALA A 198 -4.32 10.56 1.60
N LEU A 199 -3.87 9.62 0.76
CA LEU A 199 -3.43 8.29 1.18
C LEU A 199 -2.17 8.33 2.04
N VAL A 200 -1.19 9.18 1.69
CA VAL A 200 0.02 9.38 2.51
C VAL A 200 -0.32 9.95 3.88
N GLN A 201 -1.23 10.94 3.95
CA GLN A 201 -1.68 11.50 5.22
C GLN A 201 -2.41 10.47 6.09
N GLU A 202 -3.25 9.62 5.48
CA GLU A 202 -3.94 8.54 6.18
C GLU A 202 -2.96 7.48 6.73
N ASN A 203 -1.94 7.12 5.96
CA ASN A 203 -0.92 6.18 6.42
C ASN A 203 -0.10 6.76 7.59
N LEU A 204 0.28 8.03 7.50
CA LEU A 204 0.98 8.73 8.58
C LEU A 204 0.16 8.80 9.87
N SER A 205 -1.16 9.01 9.78
CA SER A 205 -2.03 9.03 10.96
C SER A 205 -2.14 7.65 11.60
N LYS A 206 -2.31 6.59 10.80
CA LYS A 206 -2.32 5.19 11.28
C LYS A 206 -1.00 4.80 11.95
N ASP A 207 0.14 5.15 11.36
CA ASP A 207 1.45 4.84 11.93
C ASP A 207 1.71 5.61 13.24
N ARG A 208 1.23 6.87 13.34
CA ARG A 208 1.24 7.63 14.60
C ARG A 208 0.36 6.99 15.67
N SER A 209 -0.84 6.53 15.31
CA SER A 209 -1.72 5.82 16.25
C SER A 209 -1.11 4.51 16.73
N ILE A 210 -0.52 3.71 15.83
CA ILE A 210 0.16 2.46 16.19
C ILE A 210 1.36 2.74 17.11
N SER A 211 2.20 3.72 16.76
CA SER A 211 3.35 4.08 17.59
C SER A 211 2.94 4.66 18.95
N ALA A 212 1.82 5.39 19.04
CA ALA A 212 1.23 5.81 20.30
C ALA A 212 0.76 4.61 21.12
N ILE A 213 0.02 3.66 20.52
CA ILE A 213 -0.42 2.43 21.20
C ILE A 213 0.79 1.63 21.70
N LEU A 214 1.83 1.43 20.88
CA LEU A 214 3.04 0.72 21.29
C LEU A 214 3.76 1.41 22.45
N LYS A 215 3.77 2.76 22.49
CA LYS A 215 4.32 3.54 23.61
C LYS A 215 3.45 3.46 24.86
N THR A 216 2.12 3.44 24.72
CA THR A 216 1.20 3.26 25.85
C THR A 216 1.30 1.84 26.39
N SER A 217 1.36 0.82 25.53
CA SER A 217 1.56 -0.58 25.92
C SER A 217 2.94 -0.82 26.54
N SER A 218 4.00 -0.15 26.10
CA SER A 218 5.31 -0.21 26.76
C SER A 218 5.32 0.53 28.10
N THR A 219 4.56 1.62 28.23
CA THR A 219 4.34 2.32 29.52
C THR A 219 3.51 1.46 30.48
N ILE A 220 2.49 0.75 29.98
CA ILE A 220 1.68 -0.21 30.75
C ILE A 220 2.52 -1.40 31.18
N ASN A 221 3.34 -1.97 30.28
CA ASN A 221 4.26 -3.05 30.63
C ASN A 221 5.30 -2.56 31.66
N ASN A 222 5.81 -1.34 31.55
CA ASN A 222 6.70 -0.75 32.55
C ASN A 222 6.00 -0.45 33.89
N SER A 223 4.71 -0.06 33.89
CA SER A 223 3.95 0.12 35.14
C SER A 223 3.60 -1.21 35.82
N LEU A 224 3.39 -2.28 35.05
CA LEU A 224 3.19 -3.66 35.56
C LEU A 224 4.51 -4.28 36.05
N LEU A 225 5.65 -3.85 35.48
CA LEU A 225 6.98 -4.25 35.96
C LEU A 225 7.41 -3.48 37.22
N ASN A 226 7.00 -2.21 37.37
CA ASN A 226 7.31 -1.41 38.57
C ASN A 226 6.44 -1.76 39.80
N SER A 227 5.33 -2.49 39.64
CA SER A 227 4.58 -3.06 40.77
C SER A 227 5.09 -4.42 41.25
N SER A 228 6.17 -4.95 40.65
CA SER A 228 6.61 -6.33 40.86
C SER A 228 8.08 -6.49 41.29
N ILE A 229 8.80 -5.42 41.66
CA ILE A 229 10.21 -5.55 42.07
C ILE A 229 10.55 -4.56 43.22
N TYR A 230 10.16 -4.92 44.45
CA TYR A 230 11.00 -4.72 45.62
C TYR A 230 11.42 -6.09 46.13
N SER A 231 12.56 -6.60 45.64
CA SER A 231 13.53 -7.35 46.44
C SER A 231 14.74 -7.68 45.57
N SER A 232 15.86 -7.01 45.88
CA SER A 232 17.24 -7.52 45.88
C SER A 232 17.81 -8.29 44.69
N GLY A 233 18.95 -7.83 44.19
CA GLY A 233 20.05 -8.74 43.83
C GLY A 233 20.75 -8.48 42.50
N SER A 234 21.84 -7.72 42.58
CA SER A 234 22.92 -7.57 41.59
C SER A 234 23.44 -8.88 40.98
N HIS A 235 23.70 -8.92 39.66
CA HIS A 235 25.04 -9.15 39.08
C HIS A 235 25.04 -9.09 37.54
N SER A 236 26.17 -8.59 37.03
CA SER A 236 26.58 -8.35 35.64
C SER A 236 27.03 -9.59 34.85
N THR A 237 26.98 -9.52 33.52
CA THR A 237 27.95 -9.97 32.47
C THR A 237 27.21 -10.36 31.17
N SER A 238 27.38 -9.70 30.02
CA SER A 238 28.43 -9.80 28.97
C SER A 238 28.07 -10.74 27.80
N THR A 239 28.20 -10.22 26.57
CA THR A 239 28.52 -10.92 25.28
C THR A 239 27.44 -11.86 24.68
N THR A 240 27.24 -12.08 23.36
CA THR A 240 28.01 -11.93 22.10
C THR A 240 27.09 -12.19 20.86
N ASN A 241 27.49 -11.66 19.69
CA ASN A 241 27.52 -12.29 18.34
C ASN A 241 26.27 -12.55 17.46
N THR A 242 26.24 -11.82 16.32
CA THR A 242 26.21 -12.25 14.89
C THR A 242 25.68 -13.66 14.51
N THR A 243 24.83 -13.74 13.47
CA THR A 243 25.16 -14.21 12.08
C THR A 243 23.90 -14.59 11.27
N THR A 244 23.96 -14.25 9.98
CA THR A 244 23.13 -14.55 8.79
C THR A 244 22.35 -15.87 8.72
N ASN A 245 21.23 -15.88 7.97
CA ASN A 245 21.06 -16.84 6.85
C ASN A 245 19.91 -16.51 5.88
N GLN A 246 20.26 -16.56 4.59
CA GLN A 246 19.39 -16.48 3.42
C GLN A 246 18.65 -17.81 3.22
N HIS A 247 17.39 -17.79 2.77
CA HIS A 247 16.83 -18.95 2.07
C HIS A 247 15.93 -18.56 0.89
N ARG A 248 16.27 -19.19 -0.23
CA ARG A 248 15.69 -19.13 -1.58
C ARG A 248 14.56 -20.17 -1.67
N PHE A 249 13.38 -19.81 -2.17
CA PHE A 249 12.33 -20.78 -2.50
C PHE A 249 11.80 -20.62 -3.93
N ILE A 250 11.50 -21.78 -4.49
CA ILE A 250 11.28 -22.08 -5.91
C ILE A 250 9.84 -21.77 -6.32
N ILE A 251 9.70 -21.20 -7.52
CA ILE A 251 8.45 -20.76 -8.16
C ILE A 251 7.77 -21.94 -8.84
N THR A 252 6.50 -22.19 -8.53
CA THR A 252 5.56 -22.93 -9.40
C THR A 252 4.42 -22.01 -9.85
N ARG A 253 3.96 -22.26 -11.07
CA ARG A 253 3.38 -21.30 -12.03
C ARG A 253 1.96 -20.80 -11.72
N LYS A 254 1.69 -19.62 -12.31
CA LYS A 254 0.41 -18.93 -12.56
C LYS A 254 -0.23 -18.24 -11.35
N SER A 255 0.35 -17.12 -10.92
CA SER A 255 -0.34 -16.13 -10.11
C SER A 255 -0.55 -14.85 -10.92
N SER A 256 -1.72 -14.73 -11.54
CA SER A 256 -2.29 -13.44 -11.91
C SER A 256 -2.30 -12.55 -10.66
N LEU A 257 -1.65 -11.39 -10.76
CA LEU A 257 -1.47 -10.46 -9.65
C LEU A 257 -2.76 -9.69 -9.31
N PRO A 258 -2.89 -9.19 -8.07
CA PRO A 258 -4.17 -8.81 -7.48
C PRO A 258 -4.83 -7.58 -8.12
N ARG A 259 -6.15 -7.66 -8.27
CA ARG A 259 -7.07 -6.57 -8.61
C ARG A 259 -6.82 -5.34 -7.72
N PHE A 260 -6.66 -4.17 -8.35
CA PHE A 260 -6.69 -2.87 -7.67
C PHE A 260 -8.00 -2.68 -6.89
N ILE A 261 -7.90 -1.99 -5.76
CA ILE A 261 -9.04 -1.50 -4.99
C ILE A 261 -9.84 -0.59 -5.92
N ARG A 262 -11.00 -1.08 -6.40
CA ARG A 262 -12.11 -0.19 -6.72
C ARG A 262 -12.42 0.58 -5.44
N PRO A 263 -12.71 1.89 -5.49
CA PRO A 263 -13.39 2.54 -4.38
C PRO A 263 -14.61 1.65 -4.05
N LYS A 264 -14.60 0.99 -2.88
CA LYS A 264 -15.77 0.26 -2.43
C LYS A 264 -16.82 1.30 -2.10
N GLU A 265 -17.92 1.23 -2.85
CA GLU A 265 -19.29 1.36 -2.37
C GLU A 265 -19.41 1.98 -0.97
N ILE A 266 -19.68 3.28 -0.93
CA ILE A 266 -20.44 3.87 0.16
C ILE A 266 -21.81 3.18 0.09
N GLU A 267 -22.10 2.27 1.02
CA GLU A 267 -23.45 1.74 1.23
C GLU A 267 -24.37 2.91 1.61
N GLN A 268 -25.19 3.37 0.66
CA GLN A 268 -26.55 3.84 0.95
C GLN A 268 -27.50 3.32 -0.13
N GLN A 269 -28.55 2.65 0.32
CA GLN A 269 -29.66 2.14 -0.49
C GLN A 269 -30.58 3.29 -0.97
N PRO A 270 -31.50 3.02 -1.91
CA PRO A 270 -31.60 3.68 -3.22
C PRO A 270 -32.50 4.91 -3.23
N ASN A 271 -32.24 5.85 -4.14
CA ASN A 271 -33.29 6.61 -4.82
C ASN A 271 -32.78 7.23 -6.13
N SER A 272 -33.47 6.86 -7.21
CA SER A 272 -33.77 7.53 -8.48
C SER A 272 -32.76 8.50 -9.13
N ASP A 273 -32.53 8.20 -10.42
CA ASP A 273 -32.13 9.08 -11.53
C ASP A 273 -30.64 9.30 -11.82
N ASP A 274 -30.15 8.36 -12.64
CA ASP A 274 -29.43 8.59 -13.91
C ASP A 274 -28.28 9.62 -13.96
N SER A 275 -27.07 9.11 -13.73
CA SER A 275 -25.96 9.32 -14.66
C SER A 275 -24.94 8.17 -14.61
N ILE A 276 -25.33 7.00 -15.12
CA ILE A 276 -24.40 5.91 -15.44
C ILE A 276 -23.89 6.11 -16.87
N ARG A 277 -22.61 6.47 -17.02
CA ARG A 277 -21.68 5.84 -17.99
C ARG A 277 -20.34 6.57 -18.01
N LEU A 278 -19.36 6.04 -17.29
CA LEU A 278 -17.95 6.06 -17.70
C LEU A 278 -17.32 4.76 -17.22
N LYS A 279 -17.53 3.71 -18.01
CA LYS A 279 -16.76 2.46 -17.93
C LYS A 279 -15.70 2.44 -19.02
N SER A 280 -14.52 2.04 -18.58
CA SER A 280 -13.43 1.44 -19.38
C SER A 280 -12.49 2.39 -20.13
N ARG A 281 -11.27 2.54 -19.62
CA ARG A 281 -10.08 1.81 -20.11
C ARG A 281 -8.82 2.42 -19.48
N PHE A 282 -8.55 2.06 -18.23
CA PHE A 282 -7.15 1.99 -17.81
C PHE A 282 -6.61 0.62 -18.25
N ARG A 283 -5.58 0.62 -19.09
CA ARG A 283 -4.80 -0.59 -19.34
C ARG A 283 -3.89 -0.79 -18.13
N PHE A 284 -4.18 -1.81 -17.35
CA PHE A 284 -3.32 -2.26 -16.26
C PHE A 284 -2.77 -3.65 -16.60
N TRP A 285 -1.44 -3.74 -16.46
CA TRP A 285 -0.51 -4.88 -16.43
C TRP A 285 -0.99 -6.24 -16.93
#